data_AF-A0A9R0XN09-F1
#
_entry.id   AF-A0A9R0XN09-F1
#
_cell.length_a   1.000
_cell.length_b   1.000
_cell.length_c   1.000
_cell.angle_alpha   90.00
_cell.angle_beta   90.00
_cell.angle_gamma   90.00
#
_symmetry.space_group_name_H-M   'P 1'
#
loop_
_entity.id
_entity.type
_entity.pdbx_description
1 polymer ?
#
loop_
_entity_poly.entity_id
_entity_poly.type
_entity_poly.pdbx_seq_one_letter_code
_entity_poly.pdbx_strand_id
1 'polypeptide(L)'
;MADGEELDVYGGRLAAMAARYANLGETLGDAALVKKLLDTVPDRLFPAIADIEQFHDVTTMAFDEALGRLRAFNERVQLRWQDKGERADGQLVFTAAQWPTRERQ
;
A
#
# COMPACT_ATOMS: atom_id res chain seq x y z
N MET A 1 5.71 8.68 7.28
CA MET A 1 6.15 7.30 7.54
C MET A 1 7.65 7.23 7.34
N ALA A 2 8.39 6.61 8.24
CA ALA A 2 9.83 6.40 8.05
C ALA A 2 10.09 5.33 6.99
N ASP A 3 11.28 5.36 6.37
CA ASP A 3 11.68 4.33 5.41
C ASP A 3 11.75 2.96 6.10
N GLY A 4 11.05 1.98 5.52
CA GLY A 4 10.93 0.64 6.10
C GLY A 4 9.96 0.49 7.27
N GLU A 5 9.34 1.58 7.77
CA GLU A 5 8.23 1.48 8.75
C GLU A 5 7.04 0.76 8.09
N GLU A 6 6.44 -0.20 8.79
CA GLU A 6 5.22 -0.84 8.32
C GLU A 6 4.03 0.12 8.41
N LEU A 7 3.15 0.04 7.41
CA LEU A 7 1.99 0.93 7.30
C LEU A 7 1.10 0.87 8.56
N ASP A 8 0.97 -0.30 9.16
CA ASP A 8 0.14 -0.51 10.36
C ASP A 8 0.73 0.16 11.60
N VAL A 9 2.05 0.08 11.75
CA VAL A 9 2.78 0.78 12.82
C VAL A 9 2.60 2.28 12.67
N TYR A 10 2.70 2.78 11.43
CA TYR A 10 2.48 4.18 11.13
C TYR A 10 1.04 4.63 11.41
N GLY A 11 0.05 3.85 10.97
CA GLY A 11 -1.37 4.10 11.21
C GLY A 11 -1.70 4.12 12.70
N GLY A 12 -1.16 3.16 13.47
CA GLY A 12 -1.31 3.12 14.92
C GLY A 12 -0.72 4.35 15.61
N ARG A 13 0.39 4.90 15.12
CA ARG A 13 0.98 6.15 15.63
C ARG A 13 0.10 7.36 15.37
N LEU A 14 -0.56 7.44 14.21
CA LEU A 14 -1.54 8.49 13.91
C LEU A 14 -2.78 8.38 14.82
N ALA A 15 -3.30 7.17 15.04
CA ALA A 15 -4.40 6.93 15.97
C ALA A 15 -4.03 7.30 17.41
N ALA A 16 -2.83 6.94 17.87
CA ALA A 16 -2.31 7.33 19.17
C ALA A 16 -2.16 8.86 19.30
N MET A 17 -1.79 9.55 18.22
CA MET A 17 -1.76 11.01 18.18
C MET A 17 -3.18 11.58 18.36
N ALA A 18 -4.19 11.06 17.67
CA ALA A 18 -5.58 11.49 17.84
C ALA A 18 -6.07 11.32 19.29
N ALA A 19 -5.75 10.19 19.93
CA ALA A 19 -6.07 9.96 21.34
C ALA A 19 -5.39 10.98 22.28
N ARG A 20 -4.17 11.42 21.96
CA ARG A 20 -3.48 12.46 22.73
C ARG A 20 -4.13 13.83 22.59
N TYR A 21 -4.62 14.19 21.39
CA TYR A 21 -5.42 15.41 21.20
C TYR A 21 -6.69 15.36 22.06
N ALA A 22 -7.41 14.22 22.03
CA ALA A 22 -8.62 14.03 22.82
C ALA A 22 -8.37 14.22 24.32
N ASN A 23 -7.25 13.72 24.83
CA ASN A 23 -6.86 13.90 26.24
C ASN A 23 -6.54 15.35 26.62
N LEU A 24 -6.24 16.21 25.64
CA LEU A 24 -6.02 17.66 25.83
C LEU A 24 -7.30 18.47 25.62
N GLY A 25 -8.44 17.82 25.38
CA GLY A 25 -9.72 18.48 25.11
C GLY A 25 -9.89 18.95 23.66
N GLU A 26 -8.98 18.57 22.76
CA GLU A 26 -9.07 18.85 21.33
C GLU A 26 -9.45 17.60 20.54
N THR A 27 -10.05 17.76 19.36
CA THR A 27 -10.37 16.65 18.48
C THR A 27 -9.55 16.74 17.21
N LEU A 28 -8.72 15.71 16.97
CA LEU A 28 -8.10 15.51 15.66
C LEU A 28 -8.99 14.59 14.83
N GLY A 29 -9.82 15.20 13.97
CA GLY A 29 -10.81 14.46 13.17
C GLY A 29 -10.21 13.69 11.99
N ASP A 30 -11.02 12.77 11.45
CA ASP A 30 -10.64 11.84 10.39
C ASP A 30 -10.09 12.54 9.15
N ALA A 31 -10.72 13.62 8.68
CA ALA A 31 -10.22 14.37 7.52
C ALA A 31 -8.75 14.83 7.68
N ALA A 32 -8.36 15.24 8.89
CA ALA A 32 -6.99 15.65 9.19
C ALA A 32 -6.03 14.45 9.26
N LEU A 33 -6.50 13.32 9.81
CA LEU A 33 -5.73 12.09 9.88
C LEU A 33 -5.53 11.46 8.49
N VAL A 34 -6.58 11.40 7.67
CA VAL A 34 -6.56 10.91 6.30
C VAL A 34 -5.61 11.76 5.46
N LYS A 35 -5.76 13.08 5.50
CA LYS A 35 -4.84 13.98 4.80
C LYS A 35 -3.39 13.71 5.22
N LYS A 36 -3.13 13.64 6.53
CA LYS A 36 -1.78 13.38 7.04
C LYS A 36 -1.27 12.00 6.61
N LEU A 37 -2.12 10.97 6.58
CA LEU A 37 -1.78 9.65 6.11
C LEU A 37 -1.31 9.73 4.64
N LEU A 38 -2.14 10.26 3.75
CA LEU A 38 -1.86 10.35 2.32
C LEU A 38 -0.62 11.23 2.02
N ASP A 39 -0.45 12.34 2.72
CA ASP A 39 0.68 13.27 2.52
C ASP A 39 2.05 12.69 2.95
N THR A 40 2.08 11.63 3.76
CA THR A 40 3.31 11.20 4.45
C THR A 40 3.66 9.73 4.28
N VAL A 41 2.80 8.95 3.63
CA VAL A 41 3.17 7.60 3.19
C VAL A 41 4.13 7.67 2.00
N PRO A 42 5.01 6.67 1.80
CA PRO A 42 6.03 6.74 0.76
C PRO A 42 5.46 6.58 -0.65
N ASP A 43 6.17 7.13 -1.65
CA ASP A 43 5.81 7.14 -3.07
C ASP A 43 5.48 5.77 -3.67
N ARG A 44 5.96 4.67 -3.07
CA ARG A 44 5.59 3.31 -3.50
C ARG A 44 4.08 3.04 -3.40
N LEU A 45 3.37 3.78 -2.56
CA LEU A 45 1.91 3.73 -2.41
C LEU A 45 1.19 4.80 -3.25
N PHE A 46 1.91 5.64 -3.99
CA PHE A 46 1.34 6.72 -4.80
C PHE A 46 0.20 6.24 -5.74
N PRO A 47 0.29 5.08 -6.42
CA PRO A 47 -0.82 4.62 -7.25
C PRO A 47 -2.13 4.41 -6.46
N ALA A 48 -2.05 3.97 -5.20
CA ALA A 48 -3.22 3.82 -4.34
C ALA A 48 -3.75 5.17 -3.84
N ILE A 49 -2.85 6.12 -3.56
CA ILE A 49 -3.23 7.48 -3.18
C ILE A 49 -3.99 8.16 -4.32
N ALA A 50 -3.47 8.08 -5.55
CA ALA A 50 -4.13 8.63 -6.73
C ALA A 50 -5.51 8.01 -6.96
N ASP A 51 -5.67 6.69 -6.76
CA ASP A 51 -6.96 6.00 -6.83
C ASP A 51 -7.95 6.49 -5.75
N ILE A 52 -7.48 6.67 -4.52
CA ILE A 52 -8.27 7.23 -3.43
C ILE A 52 -8.74 8.65 -3.79
N GLU A 53 -7.82 9.53 -4.20
CA GLU A 53 -8.12 10.93 -4.53
C GLU A 53 -9.03 11.07 -5.76
N GLN A 54 -8.91 10.18 -6.74
CA GLN A 54 -9.71 10.25 -7.96
C GLN A 54 -11.14 9.76 -7.76
N PHE A 55 -11.34 8.73 -6.93
CA PHE A 55 -12.62 8.02 -6.86
C PHE A 55 -13.37 8.19 -5.54
N HIS A 56 -12.77 8.84 -4.54
CA HIS A 56 -13.37 8.98 -3.21
C HIS A 56 -13.32 10.41 -2.68
N ASP A 57 -14.32 10.77 -1.88
CA ASP A 57 -14.30 12.05 -1.15
C ASP A 57 -13.41 11.93 0.08
N VAL A 58 -12.16 12.35 -0.07
CA VAL A 58 -11.13 12.32 0.99
C VAL A 58 -11.53 13.20 2.19
N THR A 59 -12.39 14.20 2.00
CA THR A 59 -12.77 15.13 3.08
C THR A 59 -13.76 14.52 4.08
N THR A 60 -14.48 13.49 3.67
CA THR A 60 -15.48 12.78 4.49
C THR A 60 -15.09 11.33 4.78
N MET A 61 -14.00 10.84 4.19
CA MET A 61 -13.48 9.48 4.37
C MET A 61 -13.05 9.23 5.83
N ALA A 62 -13.42 8.05 6.34
CA ALA A 62 -12.97 7.60 7.65
C ALA A 62 -11.47 7.24 7.63
N PHE A 63 -10.76 7.51 8.74
CA PHE A 63 -9.32 7.20 8.82
C PHE A 63 -9.03 5.71 8.59
N ASP A 64 -9.81 4.83 9.22
CA ASP A 64 -9.66 3.39 9.09
C ASP A 64 -9.93 2.89 7.67
N GLU A 65 -10.82 3.56 6.94
CA GLU A 65 -11.09 3.25 5.53
C GLU A 65 -9.86 3.57 4.66
N ALA A 66 -9.30 4.77 4.80
CA ALA A 66 -8.10 5.16 4.06
C ALA A 66 -6.92 4.22 4.35
N LEU A 67 -6.72 3.89 5.63
CA LEU A 67 -5.67 2.98 6.06
C LEU A 67 -5.88 1.56 5.48
N GLY A 68 -7.11 1.05 5.51
CA GLY A 68 -7.47 -0.25 4.94
C GLY A 68 -7.22 -0.35 3.44
N ARG A 69 -7.52 0.71 2.68
CA ARG A 69 -7.28 0.76 1.23
C ARG A 69 -5.79 0.72 0.91
N LEU A 70 -4.98 1.52 1.60
CA LEU A 70 -3.52 1.51 1.44
C LEU A 70 -2.92 0.15 1.83
N ARG A 71 -3.44 -0.49 2.89
CA ARG A 71 -3.04 -1.83 3.32
C ARG A 71 -3.30 -2.87 2.22
N ALA A 72 -4.53 -2.92 1.70
CA ALA A 72 -4.92 -3.87 0.66
C ALA A 72 -4.04 -3.74 -0.60
N PHE A 73 -3.70 -2.50 -0.99
CA PHE A 73 -2.76 -2.27 -2.08
C PHE A 73 -1.35 -2.77 -1.76
N ASN A 74 -0.81 -2.40 -0.60
CA ASN A 74 0.54 -2.77 -0.18
C ASN A 74 0.72 -4.30 -0.13
N GLU A 75 -0.23 -5.02 0.46
CA GLU A 75 -0.23 -6.49 0.52
C GLU A 75 -0.22 -7.10 -0.89
N ARG A 76 -1.06 -6.58 -1.81
CA ARG A 76 -1.14 -7.08 -3.18
C ARG A 76 0.14 -6.83 -3.99
N VAL A 77 0.81 -5.70 -3.76
CA VAL A 77 2.14 -5.42 -4.35
C VAL A 77 3.19 -6.38 -3.79
N GLN A 78 3.22 -6.59 -2.47
CA GLN A 78 4.16 -7.51 -1.83
C GLN A 78 3.98 -8.95 -2.32
N LEU A 79 2.75 -9.45 -2.44
CA LEU A 79 2.47 -10.78 -2.98
C LEU A 79 2.98 -10.94 -4.43
N ARG A 80 2.80 -9.91 -5.28
CA ARG A 80 3.32 -9.92 -6.65
C ARG A 80 4.85 -9.90 -6.73
N TRP A 81 5.51 -9.30 -5.75
CA TRP A 81 6.97 -9.28 -5.69
C TRP A 81 7.53 -10.62 -5.22
N GLN A 82 6.88 -11.26 -4.25
CA GLN A 82 7.21 -12.62 -3.81
C GLN A 82 7.02 -13.63 -4.94
N ASP A 83 5.89 -13.58 -5.65
CA ASP A 83 5.60 -14.45 -6.82
C ASP A 83 6.59 -14.19 -8.00
N LYS A 84 7.14 -12.97 -8.12
CA LYS A 84 8.22 -12.67 -9.08
C LYS A 84 9.58 -13.22 -8.65
N GLY A 85 9.90 -13.19 -7.35
CA GLY A 85 11.12 -13.80 -6.81
C GLY A 85 11.11 -15.33 -6.96
N GLU A 86 9.94 -15.94 -6.79
CA GLU A 86 9.72 -17.38 -6.96
C GLU A 86 9.74 -17.82 -8.44
N ARG A 87 9.19 -17.00 -9.35
CA ARG A 87 9.29 -17.25 -10.81
C ARG A 87 10.68 -16.98 -11.39
N ALA A 88 11.45 -16.06 -10.80
CA ALA A 88 12.80 -15.75 -11.26
C ALA A 88 13.78 -16.93 -11.07
N ASP A 89 13.46 -17.87 -10.16
CA ASP A 89 14.32 -19.02 -9.86
C ASP A 89 13.90 -20.32 -10.58
N GLY A 90 12.92 -20.27 -11.51
CA GLY A 90 12.43 -21.53 -12.10
C GLY A 90 11.68 -21.49 -13.43
N GLN A 91 11.29 -20.35 -13.98
CA GLN A 91 10.57 -20.39 -15.26
C GLN A 91 10.79 -19.17 -16.14
N LEU A 92 11.92 -19.19 -16.87
CA LEU A 92 12.00 -18.48 -18.14
C LEU A 92 10.93 -19.07 -19.08
N VAL A 93 9.97 -18.22 -19.50
CA VAL A 93 9.13 -18.50 -20.65
C VAL A 93 10.02 -18.68 -21.88
N PHE A 94 10.05 -19.90 -22.41
CA PHE A 94 10.77 -20.25 -23.63
C PHE A 94 10.34 -19.31 -24.77
N THR A 95 11.32 -18.66 -25.39
CA THR A 95 11.07 -17.86 -26.60
C THR A 95 10.88 -18.80 -27.79
N ALA A 96 9.99 -18.45 -28.72
CA ALA A 96 9.59 -19.26 -29.89
C ALA A 96 10.76 -19.83 -30.75
N ALA A 97 11.98 -19.33 -30.57
CA ALA A 97 13.19 -19.84 -31.21
C ALA A 97 13.67 -21.22 -30.70
N GLN A 98 13.13 -21.73 -29.58
CA GLN A 98 13.62 -22.97 -28.94
C GLN A 98 12.76 -24.21 -29.23
N TRP A 99 11.73 -24.09 -30.08
CA TRP A 99 10.81 -25.18 -30.42
C TRP A 99 11.39 -26.37 -31.23
N PRO A 100 12.41 -26.23 -32.12
CA PRO A 100 12.70 -27.31 -33.06
C PRO A 100 13.57 -28.46 -32.52
N THR A 101 14.06 -28.41 -31.28
CA THR A 101 15.02 -29.43 -30.79
C THR A 101 14.35 -30.67 -30.17
N ARG A 102 13.02 -30.81 -30.24
CA ARG A 102 12.31 -31.95 -29.62
C ARG A 102 11.60 -32.92 -30.56
N GLU A 103 11.69 -32.74 -31.88
CA GLU A 103 11.10 -33.68 -32.84
C GLU A 103 11.98 -34.89 -33.20
N ARG A 104 13.09 -35.13 -32.49
CA ARG A 104 13.88 -36.35 -32.68
C ARG A 104 14.33 -36.97 -31.36
N GLN A 105 13.39 -37.57 -30.64
CA GLN A 105 13.62 -38.77 -29.82
C GLN A 105 12.42 -39.70 -29.93
#